data_AF-A0A6C0LP74-F1
#
_entry.id   AF-A0A6C0LP74-F1
#
_cell.length_a   1.000
_cell.length_b   1.000
_cell.length_c   1.000
_cell.angle_alpha   90.00
_cell.angle_beta   90.00
_cell.angle_gamma   90.00
#
_symmetry.space_group_name_H-M   'P 1'
#
loop_
_entity.id
_entity.type
_entity.pdbx_description
1 polymer ?
#
loop_
_entity_poly.entity_id
_entity_poly.type
_entity_poly.pdbx_seq_one_letter_code
_entity_poly.pdbx_strand_id
1 'polypeptide(L)'
;MCWNENISLNTFVFTTAVMIFIWYNNTYTQYKLKEFTNWITYCLFFSITVMQLIEYFLWKSINQKNKFDNTLFSIIGWIVIRIIQPLFIILIIPDKYSMMKKILFILYYSLLVLIHGYKYFYNPLDFTTTIDKNGHLLWKWLDLKNFELIIGYFYLFLFTTLLLSYPVITLIFGAFFLYCYFNYYITWSSQWCWVCNSVFLYFLIKILFIMPYKEYKMLC
;
A
#
# COMPACT_ATOMS: atom_id res chain seq x y z
N MET A 1 -15.82 2.49 3.37
CA MET A 1 -14.93 3.19 4.33
C MET A 1 -13.87 4.08 3.69
N CYS A 2 -13.65 4.14 2.37
CA CYS A 2 -12.77 5.17 1.76
C CYS A 2 -13.54 5.96 0.69
N TRP A 3 -14.64 6.59 1.13
CA TRP A 3 -15.62 7.24 0.24
C TRP A 3 -15.69 8.76 0.42
N ASN A 4 -14.84 9.34 1.28
CA ASN A 4 -14.80 10.78 1.49
C ASN A 4 -13.45 11.24 2.08
N GLU A 5 -13.23 12.55 2.02
CA GLU A 5 -12.03 13.21 2.54
C GLU A 5 -11.79 12.92 4.04
N ASN A 6 -12.85 12.96 4.86
CA ASN A 6 -12.72 12.82 6.31
C ASN A 6 -12.20 11.45 6.73
N ILE A 7 -12.64 10.37 6.07
CA ILE A 7 -12.16 9.03 6.43
C ILE A 7 -10.74 8.80 5.93
N SER A 8 -10.38 9.33 4.76
CA SER A 8 -8.99 9.27 4.28
C SER A 8 -8.06 10.01 5.26
N LEU A 9 -8.45 11.18 5.77
CA LEU A 9 -7.69 11.92 6.78
C LEU A 9 -7.63 11.18 8.13
N ASN A 10 -8.76 10.69 8.63
CA ASN A 10 -8.80 9.96 9.90
C ASN A 10 -7.96 8.67 9.84
N THR A 11 -8.00 7.96 8.71
CA THR A 11 -7.15 6.79 8.48
C THR A 11 -5.69 7.18 8.50
N PHE A 12 -5.30 8.25 7.79
CA PHE A 12 -3.92 8.74 7.81
C PHE A 12 -3.44 9.09 9.23
N VAL A 13 -4.26 9.82 10.01
CA VAL A 13 -3.92 10.21 11.38
C VAL A 13 -3.79 8.98 12.29
N PHE A 14 -4.77 8.06 12.21
CA PHE A 14 -4.76 6.82 12.97
C PHE A 14 -3.49 6.00 12.68
N THR A 15 -3.21 5.72 11.42
CA THR A 15 -2.08 4.85 11.05
C THR A 15 -0.74 5.52 11.29
N THR A 16 -0.65 6.84 11.16
CA THR A 16 0.54 7.62 11.58
C THR A 16 0.77 7.50 13.09
N ALA A 17 -0.28 7.66 13.90
CA ALA A 17 -0.18 7.50 15.35
C ALA A 17 0.26 6.08 15.74
N VAL A 18 -0.29 5.05 15.08
CA VAL A 18 0.13 3.66 15.31
C VAL A 18 1.58 3.42 14.86
N MET A 19 2.05 4.00 13.75
CA MET A 19 3.47 3.90 13.35
C MET A 19 4.41 4.52 14.38
N ILE A 20 4.07 5.71 14.90
CA ILE A 20 4.84 6.37 15.95
C ILE A 20 4.84 5.49 17.20
N PHE A 21 3.70 4.93 17.57
CA PHE A 21 3.58 4.01 18.70
C PHE A 21 4.44 2.75 18.51
N ILE A 22 4.42 2.13 17.33
CA ILE A 22 5.29 0.98 16.99
C ILE A 22 6.76 1.36 17.11
N TRP A 23 7.17 2.52 16.59
CA TRP A 23 8.55 3.01 16.69
C TRP A 23 8.97 3.24 18.14
N TYR A 24 8.14 3.96 18.92
CA TYR A 24 8.38 4.20 20.34
C TYR A 24 8.52 2.89 21.10
N ASN A 25 7.58 1.98 20.90
CA ASN A 25 7.52 0.69 21.60
C ASN A 25 8.72 -0.19 21.26
N ASN A 26 9.16 -0.25 20.00
CA ASN A 26 10.38 -0.97 19.59
C ASN A 26 11.67 -0.38 20.18
N THR A 27 11.68 0.93 20.42
CA THR A 27 12.86 1.65 20.93
C THR A 27 13.00 1.53 22.44
N TYR A 28 11.89 1.71 23.17
CA TYR A 28 11.94 1.95 24.63
C TYR A 28 11.33 0.84 25.48
N THR A 29 10.64 -0.14 24.88
CA THR A 29 9.95 -1.20 25.65
C THR A 29 10.49 -2.59 25.31
N GLN A 30 10.06 -3.57 26.11
CA GLN A 30 10.35 -4.98 25.89
C GLN A 30 9.52 -5.61 24.75
N TYR A 31 8.39 -5.02 24.36
CA TYR A 31 7.43 -5.59 23.41
C TYR A 31 7.83 -5.36 21.95
N LYS A 32 8.99 -5.87 21.52
CA LYS A 32 9.55 -5.56 20.19
C LYS A 32 8.89 -6.35 19.06
N LEU A 33 8.36 -5.63 18.06
CA LEU A 33 7.86 -6.22 16.82
C LEU A 33 9.02 -6.60 15.90
N LYS A 34 9.23 -7.91 15.71
CA LYS A 34 10.25 -8.46 14.80
C LYS A 34 10.08 -7.95 13.37
N GLU A 35 8.83 -7.67 12.97
CA GLU A 35 8.52 -7.17 11.63
C GLU A 35 9.14 -5.80 11.34
N PHE A 36 9.26 -4.96 12.37
CA PHE A 36 9.76 -3.59 12.30
C PHE A 36 11.21 -3.47 12.79
N THR A 37 12.01 -4.53 12.60
CA THR A 37 13.45 -4.48 12.86
C THR A 37 14.21 -3.76 11.73
N ASN A 38 13.70 -3.85 10.50
CA ASN A 38 14.27 -3.18 9.34
C ASN A 38 13.59 -1.82 9.10
N TRP A 39 14.38 -0.75 8.96
CA TRP A 39 13.87 0.59 8.65
C TRP A 39 13.09 0.64 7.32
N ILE A 40 13.43 -0.23 6.36
CA ILE A 40 12.72 -0.34 5.07
C ILE A 40 11.27 -0.78 5.28
N THR A 41 10.99 -1.56 6.32
CA THR A 41 9.62 -1.96 6.66
C THR A 41 8.80 -0.77 7.15
N TYR A 42 9.40 0.13 7.95
CA TYR A 42 8.75 1.40 8.28
C TYR A 42 8.44 2.21 7.02
N CYS A 43 9.39 2.30 6.07
CA CYS A 43 9.16 3.00 4.82
C CYS A 43 8.04 2.38 3.96
N LEU A 44 7.95 1.05 3.90
CA LEU A 44 6.84 0.37 3.23
C LEU A 44 5.50 0.75 3.87
N PHE A 45 5.35 0.60 5.18
CA PHE A 45 4.10 0.93 5.86
C PHE A 45 3.76 2.42 5.84
N PHE A 46 4.78 3.27 5.88
CA PHE A 46 4.60 4.71 5.70
C PHE A 46 4.11 5.03 4.30
N SER A 47 4.63 4.38 3.25
CA SER A 47 4.15 4.59 1.88
C SER A 47 2.67 4.20 1.69
N ILE A 48 2.19 3.18 2.41
CA ILE A 48 0.77 2.78 2.43
C ILE A 48 -0.07 3.81 3.19
N THR A 49 0.47 4.36 4.28
CA THR A 49 -0.18 5.43 5.05
C THR A 49 -0.30 6.72 4.23
N VAL A 50 0.76 7.10 3.51
CA VAL A 50 0.78 8.29 2.63
C VAL A 50 -0.30 8.22 1.55
N MET A 51 -0.67 7.04 1.06
CA MET A 51 -1.79 6.90 0.12
C MET A 51 -3.10 7.47 0.68
N GLN A 52 -3.32 7.38 1.99
CA GLN A 52 -4.54 7.92 2.63
C GLN A 52 -4.54 9.45 2.63
N LEU A 53 -3.36 10.06 2.81
CA LEU A 53 -3.21 11.50 2.67
C LEU A 53 -3.39 11.97 1.22
N ILE A 54 -2.88 11.21 0.26
CA ILE A 54 -3.07 11.47 -1.17
C ILE A 54 -4.56 11.41 -1.53
N GLU A 55 -5.29 10.40 -1.06
CA GLU A 55 -6.74 10.30 -1.27
C GLU A 55 -7.49 11.49 -0.66
N TYR A 56 -7.13 11.93 0.55
CA TYR A 56 -7.72 13.13 1.16
C TYR A 56 -7.60 14.36 0.24
N PHE A 57 -6.39 14.61 -0.29
CA PHE A 57 -6.19 15.73 -1.21
C PHE A 57 -6.90 15.54 -2.55
N LEU A 58 -7.01 14.31 -3.05
CA LEU A 58 -7.78 14.02 -4.25
C LEU A 58 -9.27 14.32 -4.04
N TRP A 59 -9.86 13.90 -2.92
CA TRP A 59 -11.25 14.25 -2.58
C TRP A 59 -11.45 15.77 -2.54
N LYS A 60 -10.56 16.48 -1.85
CA LYS A 60 -10.60 17.93 -1.76
C LYS A 60 -10.48 18.60 -3.13
N SER A 61 -9.58 18.10 -3.98
CA SER A 61 -9.39 18.62 -5.35
C SER A 61 -10.65 18.46 -6.20
N ILE A 62 -11.37 17.33 -6.06
CA ILE A 62 -12.62 17.05 -6.78
C ILE A 62 -13.72 17.99 -6.28
N ASN A 63 -13.88 18.12 -4.96
CA ASN A 63 -14.88 18.99 -4.32
C ASN A 63 -14.68 20.46 -4.72
N GLN A 64 -13.43 20.92 -4.79
CA GLN A 64 -13.06 22.28 -5.17
C GLN A 64 -12.94 22.49 -6.69
N LYS A 65 -13.11 21.42 -7.49
CA LYS A 65 -12.89 21.41 -8.95
C LYS A 65 -11.49 21.89 -9.37
N ASN A 66 -10.48 21.68 -8.51
CA ASN A 66 -9.10 22.04 -8.79
C ASN A 66 -8.41 20.94 -9.63
N LYS A 67 -8.30 21.17 -10.94
CA LYS A 67 -7.68 20.24 -11.88
C LYS A 67 -6.18 20.03 -11.64
N PHE A 68 -5.48 21.08 -11.21
CA PHE A 68 -4.03 21.03 -10.98
C PHE A 68 -3.73 20.08 -9.83
N ASP A 69 -4.35 20.30 -8.67
CA ASP A 69 -4.17 19.43 -7.49
C ASP A 69 -4.58 17.99 -7.80
N ASN A 70 -5.71 17.80 -8.50
CA ASN A 70 -6.16 16.47 -8.88
C ASN A 70 -5.09 15.70 -9.68
N THR A 71 -4.49 16.38 -10.65
CA THR A 71 -3.46 15.79 -11.51
C THR A 71 -2.19 15.54 -10.72
N LEU A 72 -1.75 16.51 -9.92
CA LEU A 72 -0.55 16.42 -9.09
C LEU A 72 -0.64 15.24 -8.11
N PHE A 73 -1.70 15.15 -7.33
CA PHE A 73 -1.86 14.08 -6.35
C PHE A 73 -2.09 12.71 -7.01
N SER A 74 -2.69 12.67 -8.21
CA SER A 74 -2.81 11.43 -8.98
C SER A 74 -1.45 10.93 -9.47
N ILE A 75 -0.57 11.83 -9.95
CA ILE A 75 0.82 11.51 -10.29
C ILE A 75 1.59 11.01 -9.06
N ILE A 76 1.47 11.69 -7.92
CA ILE A 76 2.13 11.27 -6.68
C ILE A 76 1.64 9.88 -6.26
N GLY A 77 0.33 9.61 -6.33
CA GLY A 77 -0.23 8.28 -6.06
C GLY A 77 0.31 7.21 -7.01
N TRP A 78 0.43 7.53 -8.30
CA TRP A 78 1.06 6.64 -9.28
C TRP A 78 2.52 6.33 -8.91
N ILE A 79 3.32 7.33 -8.53
CA ILE A 79 4.72 7.14 -8.10
C ILE A 79 4.78 6.24 -6.86
N VAL A 80 3.93 6.50 -5.86
CA VAL A 80 3.92 5.73 -4.61
C VAL A 80 3.59 4.26 -4.88
N ILE A 81 2.52 3.99 -5.63
CA ILE A 81 2.05 2.62 -5.90
C ILE A 81 2.98 1.88 -6.88
N ARG A 82 3.45 2.54 -7.95
CA ARG A 82 4.17 1.85 -9.04
C ARG A 82 5.68 1.83 -8.87
N ILE A 83 6.25 2.72 -8.05
CA ILE A 83 7.70 2.83 -7.90
C ILE A 83 8.08 2.54 -6.44
N ILE A 84 7.56 3.34 -5.51
CA ILE A 84 8.05 3.32 -4.12
C ILE A 84 7.70 2.01 -3.41
N GLN A 85 6.44 1.57 -3.46
CA GLN A 85 6.00 0.35 -2.79
C GLN A 85 6.72 -0.92 -3.33
N PRO A 86 6.79 -1.16 -4.66
CA PRO A 86 7.54 -2.28 -5.23
C PRO A 86 9.01 -2.26 -4.85
N LEU A 87 9.65 -1.07 -4.84
CA LEU A 87 11.03 -0.92 -4.39
C LEU A 87 11.21 -1.46 -2.98
N PHE A 88 10.38 -0.99 -2.04
CA PHE A 88 10.50 -1.42 -0.64
C PHE A 88 10.21 -2.91 -0.45
N ILE A 89 9.21 -3.46 -1.15
CA ILE A 89 8.91 -4.90 -1.12
C ILE A 89 10.13 -5.71 -1.57
N ILE A 90 10.74 -5.33 -2.69
CA ILE A 90 11.94 -6.00 -3.21
C ILE A 90 13.11 -5.85 -2.23
N LEU A 91 13.27 -4.68 -1.61
CA LEU A 91 14.34 -4.43 -0.66
C LEU A 91 14.21 -5.24 0.64
N ILE A 92 12.98 -5.54 1.06
CA ILE A 92 12.63 -6.35 2.25
C ILE A 92 12.96 -7.85 2.06
N ILE A 93 13.08 -8.32 0.82
CA ILE A 93 13.41 -9.72 0.54
C ILE A 93 14.73 -10.08 1.26
N PRO A 94 14.78 -11.17 2.05
CA PRO A 94 15.98 -11.56 2.80
C PRO A 94 17.21 -11.74 1.92
N ASP A 95 18.39 -11.34 2.40
CA ASP A 95 19.64 -11.35 1.62
C ASP A 95 20.07 -12.74 1.15
N LYS A 96 19.62 -13.81 1.82
CA LYS A 96 19.79 -15.20 1.35
C LYS A 96 19.17 -15.44 -0.04
N TYR A 97 18.26 -14.57 -0.49
CA TYR A 97 17.65 -14.57 -1.82
C TYR A 97 18.12 -13.39 -2.70
N SER A 98 19.36 -12.91 -2.51
CA SER A 98 19.91 -11.75 -3.23
C SER A 98 19.81 -11.85 -4.77
N MET A 99 19.98 -13.03 -5.34
CA MET A 99 19.82 -13.24 -6.80
C MET A 99 18.37 -12.99 -7.25
N MET A 100 17.40 -13.56 -6.52
CA MET A 100 15.98 -13.34 -6.79
C MET A 100 15.62 -11.86 -6.69
N LYS A 101 16.13 -11.15 -5.66
CA LYS A 101 15.94 -9.71 -5.48
C LYS A 101 16.40 -8.90 -6.69
N LYS A 102 17.59 -9.20 -7.24
CA LYS A 102 18.13 -8.55 -8.44
C LYS A 102 17.29 -8.83 -9.68
N ILE A 103 16.90 -10.09 -9.88
CA ILE A 103 16.05 -10.50 -11.02
C ILE A 103 14.70 -9.79 -10.96
N LEU A 104 14.03 -9.80 -9.80
CA LEU A 104 12.73 -9.15 -9.62
C LEU A 104 12.81 -7.63 -9.83
N PHE A 105 13.86 -6.99 -9.36
CA PHE A 105 14.12 -5.57 -9.61
C PHE A 105 14.21 -5.28 -11.11
N ILE A 106 15.11 -5.97 -11.82
CA ILE A 106 15.33 -5.75 -13.25
C ILE A 106 14.04 -6.02 -14.03
N LEU A 107 13.38 -7.15 -13.78
CA LEU A 107 12.17 -7.53 -14.50
C LEU A 107 11.02 -6.55 -14.26
N TYR A 108 10.76 -6.15 -13.01
CA TYR A 108 9.65 -5.26 -12.70
C TYR A 108 9.85 -3.86 -13.31
N TYR A 109 11.03 -3.27 -13.12
CA TYR A 109 11.30 -1.92 -13.60
C TYR A 109 11.49 -1.85 -15.12
N SER A 110 12.08 -2.88 -15.75
CA SER A 110 12.12 -2.95 -17.21
C SER A 110 10.71 -3.05 -17.80
N LEU A 111 9.85 -3.90 -17.24
CA LEU A 111 8.45 -4.01 -17.66
C LEU A 111 7.70 -2.69 -17.44
N LEU A 112 7.91 -2.02 -16.31
CA LEU A 112 7.33 -0.71 -16.00
C LEU A 112 7.71 0.31 -17.08
N VAL A 113 8.99 0.42 -17.41
CA VAL A 113 9.50 1.33 -18.45
C VAL A 113 8.93 0.98 -19.83
N LEU A 114 8.91 -0.30 -20.20
CA LEU A 114 8.38 -0.73 -21.50
C LEU A 114 6.89 -0.39 -21.67
N ILE A 115 6.06 -0.71 -20.67
CA ILE A 115 4.62 -0.43 -20.72
C ILE A 115 4.35 1.07 -20.71
N HIS A 116 5.06 1.84 -19.87
CA HIS A 116 4.85 3.29 -19.81
C HIS A 116 5.39 4.00 -21.06
N GLY A 117 6.51 3.53 -21.61
CA GLY A 117 7.02 3.99 -22.90
C GLY A 117 6.00 3.75 -24.01
N TYR A 118 5.42 2.55 -24.09
CA TYR A 118 4.33 2.27 -25.03
C TYR A 118 3.15 3.24 -24.84
N LYS A 119 2.66 3.43 -23.61
CA LYS A 119 1.52 4.33 -23.36
C LYS A 119 1.84 5.77 -23.71
N TYR A 120 3.07 6.23 -23.45
CA TYR A 120 3.49 7.58 -23.83
C TYR A 120 3.34 7.84 -25.33
N PHE A 121 3.65 6.86 -26.19
CA PHE A 121 3.58 7.02 -27.64
C PHE A 121 2.20 6.71 -28.25
N TYR A 122 1.46 5.72 -27.74
CA TYR A 122 0.27 5.20 -28.40
C TYR A 122 -1.05 5.44 -27.66
N ASN A 123 -1.03 5.54 -26.33
CA ASN A 123 -2.23 5.71 -25.52
C ASN A 123 -1.88 6.41 -24.19
N PRO A 124 -1.74 7.75 -24.20
CA PRO A 124 -1.23 8.50 -23.06
C PRO A 124 -2.04 8.24 -21.79
N LEU A 125 -1.33 8.13 -20.66
CA LEU A 125 -1.96 7.95 -19.35
C LEU A 125 -2.74 9.20 -18.95
N ASP A 126 -4.00 9.00 -18.54
CA ASP A 126 -4.80 10.04 -17.91
C ASP A 126 -4.52 10.05 -16.40
N PHE A 127 -3.78 11.06 -15.95
CA PHE A 127 -3.47 11.30 -14.54
C PHE A 127 -4.58 12.06 -13.80
N THR A 128 -5.84 11.89 -14.18
CA THR A 128 -6.97 12.42 -13.42
C THR A 128 -7.66 11.33 -12.60
N THR A 129 -8.20 11.74 -11.45
CA THR A 129 -8.98 10.89 -10.56
C THR A 129 -10.39 11.47 -10.44
N THR A 130 -11.40 10.63 -10.63
CA THR A 130 -12.82 11.01 -10.57
C THR A 130 -13.57 10.17 -9.54
N ILE A 131 -14.86 10.42 -9.37
CA ILE A 131 -15.74 9.61 -8.51
C ILE A 131 -16.52 8.65 -9.43
N ASP A 132 -16.47 7.36 -9.14
CA ASP A 132 -17.27 6.33 -9.79
C ASP A 132 -18.73 6.38 -9.33
N LYS A 133 -19.65 5.71 -10.06
CA LYS A 133 -21.07 5.55 -9.72
C LYS A 133 -21.28 5.01 -8.31
N ASN A 134 -20.35 4.21 -7.79
CA ASN A 134 -20.40 3.65 -6.45
C ASN A 134 -19.88 4.60 -5.34
N GLY A 135 -19.55 5.86 -5.68
CA GLY A 135 -19.04 6.84 -4.71
C GLY A 135 -17.58 6.62 -4.30
N HIS A 136 -16.82 5.91 -5.12
CA HIS A 136 -15.41 5.56 -4.87
C HIS A 136 -14.48 6.32 -5.81
N LEU A 137 -13.23 6.56 -5.37
CA LEU A 137 -12.22 7.16 -6.25
C LEU A 137 -11.88 6.22 -7.40
N LEU A 138 -12.00 6.73 -8.62
CA LEU A 138 -11.61 6.09 -9.85
C LEU A 138 -10.33 6.75 -10.36
N TRP A 139 -9.23 6.04 -10.27
CA TRP A 139 -7.92 6.47 -10.76
C TRP A 139 -7.81 6.05 -12.23
N LYS A 140 -7.85 6.99 -13.18
CA LYS A 140 -7.92 6.62 -14.60
C LYS A 140 -6.65 5.94 -15.12
N TRP A 141 -5.49 6.23 -14.56
CA TRP A 141 -4.24 5.52 -14.89
C TRP A 141 -4.24 4.05 -14.41
N LEU A 142 -5.23 3.62 -13.63
CA LEU A 142 -5.46 2.21 -13.27
C LEU A 142 -6.41 1.47 -14.23
N ASP A 143 -6.98 2.15 -15.24
CA ASP A 143 -7.73 1.50 -16.33
C ASP A 143 -6.77 0.78 -17.30
N LEU A 144 -6.17 -0.30 -16.81
CA LEU A 144 -5.22 -1.13 -17.55
C LEU A 144 -5.98 -2.14 -18.43
N LYS A 145 -5.62 -2.22 -19.72
CA LYS A 145 -6.27 -3.13 -20.69
C LYS A 145 -5.29 -4.11 -21.31
N ASN A 146 -5.77 -5.31 -21.63
CA ASN A 146 -5.02 -6.35 -22.35
C ASN A 146 -3.67 -6.65 -21.70
N PHE A 147 -2.57 -6.48 -22.44
CA PHE A 147 -1.21 -6.76 -21.97
C PHE A 147 -0.76 -5.84 -20.82
N GLU A 148 -1.39 -4.66 -20.65
CA GLU A 148 -1.07 -3.75 -19.55
C GLU A 148 -1.36 -4.39 -18.18
N LEU A 149 -2.32 -5.33 -18.12
CA LEU A 149 -2.67 -6.06 -16.89
C LEU A 149 -1.48 -6.83 -16.31
N ILE A 150 -0.48 -7.19 -17.13
CA ILE A 150 0.72 -7.90 -16.69
C ILE A 150 1.42 -7.12 -15.57
N ILE A 151 1.44 -5.78 -15.62
CA ILE A 151 2.08 -4.98 -14.56
C ILE A 151 1.29 -4.97 -13.25
N GLY A 152 -0.04 -5.08 -13.33
CA GLY A 152 -0.91 -5.25 -12.18
C GLY A 152 -0.68 -6.62 -11.52
N TYR A 153 -0.67 -7.68 -12.31
CA TYR A 153 -0.40 -9.03 -11.80
C TYR A 153 1.02 -9.19 -11.27
N PHE A 154 2.02 -8.59 -11.93
CA PHE A 154 3.39 -8.64 -11.43
C PHE A 154 3.53 -7.85 -10.12
N TYR A 155 2.84 -6.71 -9.99
CA TYR A 155 2.77 -6.00 -8.71
C TYR A 155 2.17 -6.89 -7.60
N LEU A 156 1.06 -7.57 -7.85
CA LEU A 156 0.47 -8.51 -6.88
C LEU A 156 1.42 -9.69 -6.58
N PHE A 157 2.11 -10.21 -7.59
CA PHE A 157 3.13 -11.24 -7.39
C PHE A 157 4.27 -10.76 -6.47
N LEU A 158 4.76 -9.52 -6.64
CA LEU A 158 5.76 -8.95 -5.73
C LEU A 158 5.23 -8.91 -4.31
N PHE A 159 3.96 -8.55 -4.08
CA PHE A 159 3.37 -8.60 -2.74
C PHE A 159 3.43 -9.99 -2.11
N THR A 160 3.32 -11.07 -2.89
CA THR A 160 3.42 -12.43 -2.34
C THR A 160 4.83 -12.77 -1.82
N THR A 161 5.88 -12.09 -2.29
CA THR A 161 7.25 -12.27 -1.76
C THR A 161 7.39 -11.84 -0.30
N LEU A 162 6.47 -11.00 0.20
CA LEU A 162 6.38 -10.68 1.62
C LEU A 162 6.09 -11.92 2.48
N LEU A 163 5.59 -13.04 1.93
CA LEU A 163 5.43 -14.30 2.68
C LEU A 163 6.74 -14.78 3.30
N LEU A 164 7.87 -14.48 2.66
CA LEU A 164 9.20 -14.88 3.12
C LEU A 164 9.63 -14.19 4.42
N SER A 165 9.10 -12.99 4.69
CA SER A 165 9.45 -12.17 5.86
C SER A 165 8.26 -12.00 6.82
N TYR A 166 7.05 -11.88 6.29
CA TYR A 166 5.83 -11.43 6.97
C TYR A 166 4.58 -12.23 6.52
N PRO A 167 4.49 -13.54 6.85
CA PRO A 167 3.45 -14.41 6.33
C PRO A 167 2.02 -13.96 6.70
N VAL A 168 1.78 -13.59 7.96
CA VAL A 168 0.46 -13.15 8.44
C VAL A 168 -0.02 -11.89 7.72
N ILE A 169 0.88 -10.90 7.56
CA ILE A 169 0.57 -9.66 6.86
C ILE A 169 0.22 -9.97 5.41
N THR A 170 1.03 -10.80 4.74
CA THR A 170 0.79 -11.16 3.35
C THR A 170 -0.54 -11.89 3.15
N LEU A 171 -0.96 -12.72 4.10
CA LEU A 171 -2.29 -13.34 4.10
C LEU A 171 -3.41 -12.30 4.24
N ILE A 172 -3.26 -11.29 5.10
CA ILE A 172 -4.21 -10.17 5.22
C ILE A 172 -4.34 -9.43 3.89
N PHE A 173 -3.21 -9.06 3.25
CA PHE A 173 -3.21 -8.43 1.93
C PHE A 173 -3.86 -9.33 0.87
N GLY A 174 -3.52 -10.62 0.84
CA GLY A 174 -4.05 -11.58 -0.12
C GLY A 174 -5.57 -11.76 0.01
N ALA A 175 -6.08 -11.95 1.23
CA ALA A 175 -7.51 -12.05 1.49
C ALA A 175 -8.25 -10.77 1.09
N PHE A 176 -7.66 -9.61 1.37
CA PHE A 176 -8.21 -8.33 0.97
C PHE A 176 -8.27 -8.15 -0.55
N PHE A 177 -7.18 -8.43 -1.26
CA PHE A 177 -7.15 -8.30 -2.72
C PHE A 177 -8.15 -9.26 -3.37
N LEU A 178 -8.29 -10.47 -2.85
CA LEU A 178 -9.29 -11.43 -3.29
C LEU A 178 -10.71 -10.92 -3.06
N TYR A 179 -11.01 -10.38 -1.87
CA TYR A 179 -12.30 -9.75 -1.58
C TYR A 179 -12.61 -8.58 -2.52
N CYS A 180 -11.63 -7.70 -2.77
CA CYS A 180 -11.80 -6.56 -3.66
C CYS A 180 -11.98 -6.97 -5.12
N TYR A 181 -11.29 -8.01 -5.57
CA TYR A 181 -11.45 -8.54 -6.92
C TYR A 181 -12.90 -8.98 -7.19
N PHE A 182 -13.54 -9.65 -6.23
CA PHE A 182 -14.93 -10.14 -6.39
C PHE A 182 -16.00 -9.05 -6.20
N ASN A 183 -15.75 -8.04 -5.36
CA ASN A 183 -16.78 -7.06 -4.98
C ASN A 183 -16.58 -5.66 -5.59
N TYR A 184 -15.37 -5.31 -6.00
CA TYR A 184 -14.97 -3.95 -6.39
C TYR A 184 -14.02 -3.94 -7.59
N TYR A 185 -14.34 -4.65 -8.66
CA TYR A 185 -13.43 -4.83 -9.81
C TYR A 185 -12.87 -3.51 -10.39
N ILE A 186 -13.69 -2.45 -10.47
CA ILE A 186 -13.29 -1.17 -11.08
C ILE A 186 -12.62 -0.24 -10.05
N THR A 187 -13.03 -0.32 -8.80
CA THR A 187 -12.66 0.63 -7.73
C THR A 187 -11.87 -0.02 -6.61
N TRP A 188 -11.26 -1.19 -6.85
CA TRP A 188 -10.48 -1.91 -5.85
C TRP A 188 -9.36 -1.06 -5.24
N SER A 189 -8.81 -0.12 -6.01
CA SER A 189 -7.79 0.81 -5.56
C SER A 189 -8.32 1.82 -4.54
N SER A 190 -9.61 2.13 -4.52
CA SER A 190 -10.17 3.01 -3.47
C SER A 190 -10.38 2.26 -2.15
N GLN A 191 -10.02 0.99 -2.03
CA GLN A 191 -10.22 0.21 -0.81
C GLN A 191 -8.94 0.13 0.05
N TRP A 192 -7.84 0.79 -0.37
CA TRP A 192 -6.56 0.78 0.35
C TRP A 192 -6.68 1.16 1.84
N CYS A 193 -7.65 2.01 2.21
CA CYS A 193 -7.85 2.39 3.61
C CYS A 193 -8.23 1.19 4.51
N TRP A 194 -8.95 0.19 3.98
CA TRP A 194 -9.33 -1.00 4.75
C TRP A 194 -8.10 -1.83 5.11
N VAL A 195 -7.20 -2.03 4.16
CA VAL A 195 -5.92 -2.72 4.40
C VAL A 195 -5.10 -1.97 5.42
N CYS A 196 -4.97 -0.66 5.22
CA CYS A 196 -4.22 0.21 6.11
C CYS A 196 -4.74 0.05 7.56
N ASN A 197 -6.03 0.29 7.77
CA ASN A 197 -6.66 0.14 9.09
C ASN A 197 -6.50 -1.28 9.66
N SER A 198 -6.74 -2.32 8.87
CA SER A 198 -6.69 -3.72 9.34
C SER A 198 -5.29 -4.12 9.77
N VAL A 199 -4.26 -3.76 9.00
CA VAL A 199 -2.87 -4.10 9.31
C VAL A 199 -2.36 -3.33 10.53
N PHE A 200 -2.67 -2.04 10.63
CA PHE A 200 -2.28 -1.24 11.79
C PHE A 200 -3.01 -1.65 13.06
N LEU A 201 -4.30 -1.99 12.96
CA LEU A 201 -5.06 -2.55 14.08
C LEU A 201 -4.48 -3.90 14.54
N TYR A 202 -4.07 -4.77 13.61
CA TYR A 202 -3.38 -6.01 13.94
C TYR A 202 -2.12 -5.76 14.77
N PHE A 203 -1.27 -4.79 14.38
CA PHE A 203 -0.06 -4.47 15.14
C PHE A 203 -0.36 -3.89 16.52
N LEU A 204 -1.36 -3.01 16.61
CA LEU A 204 -1.80 -2.45 17.88
C LEU A 204 -2.31 -3.54 18.83
N ILE A 205 -3.14 -4.47 18.34
CA ILE A 205 -3.61 -5.62 19.12
C ILE A 205 -2.43 -6.50 19.55
N LYS A 206 -1.47 -6.72 18.65
CA LYS A 206 -0.29 -7.53 18.92
C LYS A 206 0.56 -6.96 20.05
N ILE A 207 0.81 -5.65 20.04
CA ILE A 207 1.58 -4.95 21.08
C ILE A 207 0.79 -4.87 22.39
N LEU A 208 -0.47 -4.42 22.37
CA LEU A 208 -1.21 -4.10 23.59
C LEU A 208 -1.78 -5.32 24.32
N PHE A 209 -2.12 -6.39 23.59
CA PHE A 209 -2.81 -7.54 24.18
C PHE A 209 -2.01 -8.84 24.05
N ILE A 210 -1.55 -9.18 22.85
CA ILE A 210 -0.96 -10.51 22.60
C ILE A 210 0.40 -10.66 23.29
N MET A 211 1.28 -9.65 23.19
CA MET A 211 2.60 -9.71 23.78
C MET A 211 2.57 -9.72 25.33
N PRO A 212 1.85 -8.80 26.00
CA PRO A 212 1.71 -8.83 27.46
C PRO A 212 1.08 -10.14 27.97
N TYR A 213 0.06 -10.65 27.28
CA TYR A 213 -0.60 -11.90 27.67
C TYR A 213 0.35 -13.11 27.62
N LYS A 214 1.23 -13.16 26.61
CA LYS A 214 2.26 -14.21 26.52
C LYS A 214 3.29 -14.12 27.64
N GLU A 215 3.68 -12.91 28.01
CA GLU A 215 4.58 -12.68 29.15
C GLU A 215 3.95 -13.14 30.46
N TYR A 216 2.71 -12.73 30.73
CA TYR A 216 1.96 -13.18 31.93
C TYR A 216 1.90 -14.70 32.04
N LYS A 217 1.61 -15.39 30.92
CA LYS A 217 1.58 -16.86 30.88
C LYS A 217 2.93 -17.55 31.10
N MET A 218 4.05 -16.86 30.93
CA MET A 218 5.37 -17.41 31.22
C MET A 218 5.76 -17.23 32.70
N LEU A 219 5.07 -16.35 33.42
CA LEU A 219 5.30 -16.07 34.85
C LEU A 219 4.43 -16.96 35.78
N CYS A 220 3.33 -17.53 35.28
CA CYS A 220 2.45 -18.47 35.98
C CYS A 220 2.71 -19.91 35.54
#